data_AF-A0A969M7H8-F1
#
_entry.id   AF-A0A969M7H8-F1
#
_cell.length_a   1.000
_cell.length_b   1.000
_cell.length_c   1.000
_cell.angle_alpha   90.00
_cell.angle_beta   90.00
_cell.angle_gamma   90.00
#
_symmetry.space_group_name_H-M   'P 1'
#
loop_
_entity.id
_entity.type
_entity.pdbx_description
1 polymer ?
#
loop_
_entity_poly.entity_id
_entity_poly.type
_entity_poly.pdbx_seq_one_letter_code
_entity_poly.pdbx_strand_id
1 'polypeptide(L)'
;MEQTPAPEPFHQTVVRRMWYEDRWFYSVVDVVAVLTESVNPNRYWNTLKSRLQGEGADDVLAAIRQLKLQSRDNRLRLTDVADRETLLRIIQSIPSPRAEPFKAWLAQVGEERFVEIEHPEAAFERIRQGYRNRGYDERWIEERMRADLIRNDLTTEWQERGATEGTQFAILTNTIHEGTFAISVAGHKTFKDLSRRENLRDHMSPIELALLSLGEATAIELHRDRDSQGFGELKRDATDAGATAGRARKVIEQDLGRPVVSAQNARAFTRPPAALPPAQPADEPTNSAEQVASGDDPDGPTQLPLFLDPL
;
A
#
# COMPACT_ATOMS: atom_id res chain seq x y z
N MET A 1 4.83 3.36 19.07
CA MET A 1 6.10 3.06 18.37
C MET A 1 6.02 3.74 17.02
N GLU A 2 6.94 4.64 16.72
CA GLU A 2 7.02 5.24 15.37
C GLU A 2 7.20 4.13 14.34
N GLN A 3 6.52 4.21 13.20
CA GLN A 3 6.86 3.31 12.09
C GLN A 3 8.28 3.63 11.69
N THR A 4 9.17 2.67 11.84
CA THR A 4 10.53 2.79 11.32
C THR A 4 10.41 2.76 9.79
N PRO A 5 10.65 3.89 9.08
CA PRO A 5 10.65 3.87 7.63
C PRO A 5 11.67 2.84 7.15
N ALA A 6 11.43 2.23 5.99
CA ALA A 6 12.43 1.38 5.36
C ALA A 6 13.77 2.16 5.33
N PRO A 7 14.88 1.55 5.76
CA PRO A 7 16.11 2.28 5.97
C PRO A 7 16.60 2.91 4.66
N GLU A 8 17.25 4.08 4.78
CA GLU A 8 17.66 4.93 3.66
C GLU A 8 18.49 4.30 2.51
N PRO A 9 19.33 3.24 2.66
CA PRO A 9 20.24 2.84 1.58
C PRO A 9 19.55 2.47 0.25
N PHE A 10 18.24 2.21 0.25
CA PHE A 10 17.48 1.87 -0.95
C PHE A 10 16.76 3.05 -1.62
N HIS A 11 16.73 4.24 -1.01
CA HIS A 11 15.98 5.39 -1.55
C HIS A 11 16.69 6.10 -2.72
N GLN A 12 18.01 5.94 -2.86
CA GLN A 12 18.81 6.66 -3.87
C GLN A 12 19.59 5.74 -4.81
N THR A 13 19.45 4.41 -4.70
CA THR A 13 20.23 3.47 -5.51
C THR A 13 19.36 2.59 -6.40
N VAL A 14 19.69 2.58 -7.69
CA VAL A 14 19.03 1.75 -8.69
C VAL A 14 19.50 0.30 -8.55
N VAL A 15 18.59 -0.59 -8.17
CA VAL A 15 18.81 -2.04 -8.21
C VAL A 15 18.14 -2.60 -9.45
N ARG A 16 18.91 -3.29 -10.31
CA ARG A 16 18.36 -3.92 -11.50
C ARG A 16 17.44 -5.07 -11.12
N ARG A 17 16.30 -5.17 -11.82
CA ARG A 17 15.29 -6.22 -11.62
C ARG A 17 14.76 -6.75 -12.93
N MET A 18 14.18 -7.95 -12.89
CA MET A 18 13.54 -8.62 -14.02
C MET A 18 12.30 -9.35 -13.53
N TRP A 19 11.21 -9.26 -14.31
CA TRP A 19 10.03 -10.10 -14.10
C TRP A 19 10.30 -11.48 -14.72
N TYR A 20 10.19 -12.53 -13.92
CA TYR A 20 10.44 -13.91 -14.33
C TYR A 20 9.61 -14.85 -13.46
N GLU A 21 8.97 -15.87 -14.05
CA GLU A 21 8.12 -16.84 -13.34
C GLU A 21 7.10 -16.17 -12.39
N ASP A 22 6.38 -15.16 -12.90
CA ASP A 22 5.35 -14.39 -12.18
C ASP A 22 5.81 -13.69 -10.89
N ARG A 23 7.12 -13.43 -10.76
CA ARG A 23 7.73 -12.74 -9.62
C ARG A 23 8.81 -11.76 -10.07
N TRP A 24 9.07 -10.75 -9.23
CA TRP A 24 10.23 -9.87 -9.40
C TRP A 24 11.50 -10.51 -8.84
N PHE A 25 12.53 -10.59 -9.67
CA PHE A 25 13.89 -10.94 -9.29
C PHE A 25 14.79 -9.72 -9.34
N TYR A 26 15.73 -9.61 -8.39
CA TYR A 26 16.64 -8.46 -8.28
C TYR A 26 18.10 -8.90 -8.32
N SER A 27 18.96 -8.05 -8.86
CA SER A 27 20.41 -8.27 -8.90
C SER A 27 20.98 -8.34 -7.49
N VAL A 28 21.52 -9.51 -7.12
CA VAL A 28 22.18 -9.71 -5.81
C VAL A 28 23.41 -8.80 -5.70
N VAL A 29 24.16 -8.66 -6.79
CA VAL A 29 25.38 -7.84 -6.83
C VAL A 29 25.07 -6.36 -6.61
N ASP A 30 23.93 -5.87 -7.11
CA ASP A 30 23.53 -4.47 -6.91
C ASP A 30 23.11 -4.22 -5.46
N VAL A 31 22.39 -5.17 -4.84
CA VAL A 31 22.05 -5.12 -3.41
C VAL A 31 23.30 -5.14 -2.53
N VAL A 32 24.28 -6.01 -2.86
CA VAL A 32 25.57 -6.02 -2.20
C VAL A 32 26.28 -4.67 -2.35
N ALA A 33 26.28 -4.09 -3.55
CA ALA A 33 26.90 -2.78 -3.79
C ALA A 33 26.29 -1.69 -2.88
N VAL A 34 24.95 -1.65 -2.77
CA VAL A 34 24.21 -0.73 -1.91
C VAL A 34 24.60 -0.90 -0.44
N LEU A 35 24.58 -2.14 0.05
CA LEU A 35 24.70 -2.45 1.47
C LEU A 35 26.14 -2.55 1.97
N THR A 36 27.14 -2.47 1.08
CA THR A 36 28.55 -2.60 1.49
C THR A 36 29.45 -1.47 0.98
N GLU A 37 29.00 -0.64 0.03
CA GLU A 37 29.87 0.32 -0.71
C GLU A 37 31.16 -0.33 -1.23
N SER A 38 31.10 -1.63 -1.56
CA SER A 38 32.30 -2.33 -2.00
C SER A 38 32.76 -1.76 -3.34
N VAL A 39 34.04 -1.45 -3.45
CA VAL A 39 34.67 -1.07 -4.72
C VAL A 39 34.54 -2.20 -5.76
N ASN A 40 34.42 -3.45 -5.31
CA ASN A 40 34.15 -4.60 -6.16
C ASN A 40 33.03 -5.48 -5.58
N PRO A 41 31.75 -5.14 -5.86
CA PRO A 41 30.61 -5.88 -5.34
C PRO A 41 30.55 -7.34 -5.81
N ASN A 42 31.03 -7.63 -7.04
CA ASN A 42 31.11 -9.00 -7.56
C ASN A 42 32.06 -9.87 -6.73
N ARG A 43 33.26 -9.34 -6.40
CA ARG A 43 34.20 -10.06 -5.53
C ARG A 43 33.61 -10.24 -4.14
N TYR A 44 32.97 -9.20 -3.58
CA TYR A 44 32.31 -9.30 -2.29
C TYR A 44 31.24 -10.41 -2.30
N TRP A 45 30.37 -10.41 -3.31
CA TRP A 45 29.33 -11.41 -3.49
C TRP A 45 29.91 -12.82 -3.59
N ASN A 46 30.96 -13.05 -4.39
CA ASN A 46 31.59 -14.37 -4.49
C ASN A 46 32.13 -14.86 -3.14
N THR A 47 32.78 -13.99 -2.37
CA THR A 47 33.27 -14.34 -1.02
C THR A 47 32.10 -14.65 -0.07
N LEU A 48 31.04 -13.85 -0.11
CA LEU A 48 29.84 -14.07 0.70
C LEU A 48 29.15 -15.39 0.32
N LYS A 49 29.05 -15.68 -0.98
CA LYS A 49 28.47 -16.92 -1.52
C LYS A 49 29.24 -18.15 -1.04
N SER A 50 30.57 -18.13 -1.08
CA SER A 50 31.40 -19.21 -0.52
C SER A 50 31.19 -19.39 0.99
N ARG A 51 31.02 -18.28 1.74
CA ARG A 51 30.72 -18.36 3.17
C ARG A 51 29.36 -19.00 3.43
N LEU A 52 28.32 -18.56 2.71
CA LEU A 52 26.97 -19.11 2.79
C LEU A 52 26.94 -20.61 2.52
N GLN A 53 27.73 -21.09 1.54
CA GLN A 53 27.92 -22.53 1.29
C GLN A 53 28.51 -23.24 2.51
N GLY A 54 29.54 -22.66 3.14
CA GLY A 54 30.15 -23.23 4.35
C GLY A 54 29.23 -23.22 5.58
N GLU A 55 28.26 -22.32 5.62
CA GLU A 55 27.26 -22.19 6.70
C GLU A 55 26.01 -23.08 6.48
N GLY A 56 25.97 -23.85 5.39
CA GLY A 56 24.83 -24.73 5.07
C GLY A 56 23.60 -24.00 4.53
N ALA A 57 23.77 -22.81 3.95
CA ALA A 57 22.68 -22.05 3.32
C ALA A 57 22.33 -22.57 1.92
N ASP A 58 22.34 -23.90 1.73
CA ASP A 58 22.18 -24.55 0.43
C ASP A 58 20.84 -24.19 -0.23
N ASP A 59 19.75 -24.14 0.55
CA ASP A 59 18.42 -23.77 0.05
C ASP A 59 18.38 -22.33 -0.47
N VAL A 60 19.02 -21.40 0.26
CA VAL A 60 19.09 -19.98 -0.15
C VAL A 60 19.85 -19.86 -1.46
N LEU A 61 20.94 -20.62 -1.61
CA LEU A 61 21.77 -20.59 -2.82
C LEU A 61 21.09 -21.28 -4.01
N ALA A 62 20.32 -22.35 -3.76
CA ALA A 62 19.52 -23.04 -4.77
C ALA A 62 18.34 -22.18 -5.28
N ALA A 63 17.84 -21.24 -4.47
CA ALA A 63 16.81 -20.29 -4.86
C ALA A 63 17.32 -19.17 -5.79
N ILE A 64 18.65 -18.96 -5.87
CA ILE A 64 19.25 -17.97 -6.77
C ILE A 64 19.13 -18.44 -8.22
N ARG A 65 18.78 -17.51 -9.11
CA ARG A 65 18.71 -17.73 -10.56
C ARG A 65 19.79 -16.92 -11.27
N GLN A 66 20.14 -17.32 -12.49
CA GLN A 66 21.03 -16.54 -13.36
C GLN A 66 20.26 -16.04 -14.56
N LEU A 67 19.98 -14.75 -14.59
CA LEU A 67 19.25 -14.10 -15.68
C LEU A 67 20.12 -13.06 -16.38
N LYS A 68 19.82 -12.80 -17.66
CA LYS A 68 20.53 -11.80 -18.45
C LYS A 68 20.00 -10.41 -18.11
N LEU A 69 20.74 -9.66 -17.30
CA LEU A 69 20.44 -8.26 -17.00
C LEU A 69 21.29 -7.32 -17.87
N GLN A 70 20.69 -6.21 -18.30
CA GLN A 70 21.43 -5.13 -18.96
C GLN A 70 22.41 -4.49 -17.96
N SER A 71 23.64 -4.32 -18.41
CA SER A 71 24.70 -3.64 -17.66
C SER A 71 24.83 -2.19 -18.11
N ARG A 72 25.61 -1.37 -17.38
CA ARG A 72 25.83 0.07 -17.67
C ARG A 72 26.40 0.33 -19.07
N ASP A 73 27.08 -0.65 -19.65
CA ASP A 73 27.63 -0.64 -21.00
C ASP A 73 26.64 -1.15 -22.07
N ASN A 74 25.34 -1.20 -21.75
CA ASN A 74 24.26 -1.72 -22.61
C ASN A 74 24.44 -3.16 -23.10
N ARG A 75 25.33 -3.93 -22.48
CA ARG A 75 25.52 -5.35 -22.75
C ARG A 75 24.72 -6.19 -21.77
N LEU A 76 24.09 -7.25 -22.27
CA LEU A 76 23.42 -8.26 -21.45
C LEU A 76 24.46 -9.18 -20.81
N ARG A 77 24.42 -9.32 -19.48
CA ARG A 77 25.28 -10.23 -18.73
C ARG A 77 24.45 -11.15 -17.84
N LEU A 78 24.85 -12.41 -17.77
CA LEU A 78 24.33 -13.33 -16.75
C LEU A 78 24.70 -12.79 -15.37
N THR A 79 23.67 -12.58 -14.56
CA THR A 79 23.78 -12.00 -13.22
C THR A 79 23.01 -12.89 -12.25
N ASP A 80 23.60 -13.16 -11.09
CA ASP A 80 22.90 -13.81 -9.98
C ASP A 80 21.76 -12.89 -9.52
N VAL A 81 20.54 -13.39 -9.59
CA VAL A 81 19.32 -12.70 -9.19
C VAL A 81 18.53 -13.53 -8.18
N ALA A 82 17.83 -12.86 -7.30
CA ALA A 82 17.05 -13.48 -6.23
C ALA A 82 15.70 -12.77 -6.06
N ASP A 83 14.69 -13.51 -5.62
CA ASP A 83 13.42 -12.91 -5.22
C ASP A 83 13.55 -12.22 -3.84
N ARG A 84 12.50 -11.55 -3.37
CA ARG A 84 12.55 -10.77 -2.12
C ARG A 84 12.92 -11.63 -0.93
N GLU A 85 12.30 -12.79 -0.77
CA GLU A 85 12.54 -13.69 0.37
C GLU A 85 14.02 -14.12 0.43
N THR A 86 14.55 -14.59 -0.70
CA THR A 86 15.95 -15.00 -0.82
C THR A 86 16.91 -13.82 -0.58
N LEU A 87 16.58 -12.62 -1.06
CA LEU A 87 17.37 -11.42 -0.80
C LEU A 87 17.40 -11.05 0.67
N LEU A 88 16.25 -11.09 1.36
CA LEU A 88 16.20 -10.79 2.81
C LEU A 88 17.13 -11.73 3.58
N ARG A 89 17.18 -13.02 3.21
CA ARG A 89 18.12 -14.00 3.76
C ARG A 89 19.59 -13.66 3.46
N ILE A 90 19.91 -13.29 2.22
CA ILE A 90 21.27 -12.88 1.83
C ILE A 90 21.71 -11.65 2.63
N ILE A 91 20.83 -10.65 2.78
CA ILE A 91 21.13 -9.40 3.49
C ILE A 91 21.53 -9.64 4.94
N GLN A 92 20.88 -10.58 5.64
CA GLN A 92 21.24 -10.96 7.01
C GLN A 92 22.72 -11.39 7.13
N SER A 93 23.27 -11.95 6.07
CA SER A 93 24.62 -12.53 6.04
C SER A 93 25.70 -11.53 5.64
N ILE A 94 25.35 -10.28 5.33
CA ILE A 94 26.29 -9.22 4.92
C ILE A 94 26.91 -8.57 6.18
N PRO A 95 28.20 -8.79 6.51
CA PRO A 95 28.86 -8.10 7.62
C PRO A 95 29.28 -6.68 7.20
N SER A 96 28.34 -5.74 7.17
CA SER A 96 28.59 -4.35 6.81
C SER A 96 27.85 -3.40 7.74
N PRO A 97 28.49 -2.33 8.24
CA PRO A 97 27.80 -1.28 9.01
C PRO A 97 26.60 -0.68 8.28
N ARG A 98 26.58 -0.66 6.93
CA ARG A 98 25.42 -0.18 6.16
C ARG A 98 24.28 -1.19 6.06
N ALA A 99 24.55 -2.47 6.28
CA ALA A 99 23.52 -3.51 6.37
C ALA A 99 22.86 -3.53 7.76
N GLU A 100 23.55 -3.09 8.81
CA GLU A 100 23.05 -3.18 10.19
C GLU A 100 21.74 -2.43 10.45
N PRO A 101 21.51 -1.20 9.94
CA PRO A 101 20.19 -0.55 10.05
C PRO A 101 19.06 -1.39 9.45
N PHE A 102 19.34 -2.11 8.35
CA PHE A 102 18.36 -2.98 7.71
C PHE A 102 18.10 -4.26 8.50
N LYS A 103 19.14 -4.85 9.11
CA LYS A 103 18.97 -6.02 9.98
C LYS A 103 18.22 -5.65 11.26
N ALA A 104 18.53 -4.51 11.87
CA ALA A 104 17.81 -3.98 13.03
C ALA A 104 16.33 -3.74 12.69
N TRP A 105 16.04 -3.16 11.52
CA TRP A 105 14.68 -3.01 11.03
C TRP A 105 13.97 -4.36 10.85
N LEU A 106 14.61 -5.37 10.26
CA LEU A 106 14.03 -6.70 10.15
C LEU A 106 13.79 -7.37 11.50
N ALA A 107 14.68 -7.18 12.48
CA ALA A 107 14.49 -7.66 13.83
C ALA A 107 13.28 -6.99 14.50
N GLN A 108 13.11 -5.67 14.31
CA GLN A 108 11.94 -4.95 14.80
C GLN A 108 10.63 -5.47 14.16
N VAL A 109 10.62 -5.67 12.84
CA VAL A 109 9.44 -6.25 12.15
C VAL A 109 9.15 -7.68 12.64
N GLY A 110 10.18 -8.46 12.93
CA GLY A 110 10.04 -9.79 13.53
C GLY A 110 9.42 -9.74 14.93
N GLU A 111 9.89 -8.82 15.78
CA GLU A 111 9.34 -8.60 17.13
C GLU A 111 7.88 -8.10 17.07
N GLU A 112 7.57 -7.14 16.20
CA GLU A 112 6.21 -6.67 15.96
C GLU A 112 5.29 -7.84 15.60
N ARG A 113 5.79 -8.81 14.82
CA ARG A 113 5.01 -10.00 14.46
C ARG A 113 4.80 -10.96 15.62
N PHE A 114 5.77 -11.12 16.52
CA PHE A 114 5.58 -11.90 17.75
C PHE A 114 4.57 -11.24 18.68
N VAL A 115 4.68 -9.92 18.87
CA VAL A 115 3.71 -9.14 19.66
C VAL A 115 2.30 -9.30 19.08
N GLU A 116 2.11 -9.27 17.77
CA GLU A 116 0.79 -9.51 17.15
C GLU A 116 0.24 -10.93 17.37
N ILE A 117 1.10 -11.94 17.52
CA ILE A 117 0.68 -13.32 17.82
C ILE A 117 0.22 -13.44 19.28
N GLU A 118 0.94 -12.79 20.20
CA GLU A 118 0.61 -12.77 21.63
C GLU A 118 -0.62 -11.87 21.92
N HIS A 119 -0.70 -10.75 21.19
CA HIS A 119 -1.69 -9.69 21.33
C HIS A 119 -2.30 -9.35 19.97
N PRO A 120 -3.32 -10.08 19.51
CA PRO A 120 -3.98 -9.81 18.23
C PRO A 120 -4.48 -8.36 18.09
N GLU A 121 -4.82 -7.71 19.20
CA GLU A 121 -5.20 -6.29 19.25
C GLU A 121 -4.10 -5.33 18.80
N ALA A 122 -2.82 -5.72 18.91
CA ALA A 122 -1.69 -4.92 18.46
C ALA A 122 -1.73 -4.67 16.94
N ALA A 123 -2.30 -5.58 16.16
CA ALA A 123 -2.49 -5.40 14.73
C ALA A 123 -3.44 -4.22 14.41
N PHE A 124 -4.50 -4.04 15.22
CA PHE A 124 -5.39 -2.88 15.08
C PHE A 124 -4.66 -1.58 15.39
N GLU A 125 -3.82 -1.56 16.42
CA GLU A 125 -3.05 -0.36 16.76
C GLU A 125 -2.03 -0.02 15.67
N ARG A 126 -1.38 -1.03 15.05
CA ARG A 126 -0.51 -0.80 13.88
C ARG A 126 -1.28 -0.17 12.71
N ILE A 127 -2.50 -0.63 12.43
CA ILE A 127 -3.36 -0.03 11.40
C ILE A 127 -3.68 1.44 11.73
N ARG A 128 -4.04 1.73 12.98
CA ARG A 128 -4.29 3.12 13.43
C ARG A 128 -3.06 4.00 13.23
N GLN A 129 -1.89 3.54 13.69
CA GLN A 129 -0.63 4.26 13.49
C GLN A 129 -0.34 4.47 12.00
N GLY A 130 -0.67 3.49 11.14
CA GLY A 130 -0.72 3.59 9.69
C GLY A 130 -1.36 4.88 9.18
N TYR A 131 -2.58 5.13 9.63
CA TYR A 131 -3.33 6.31 9.25
C TYR A 131 -2.88 7.58 9.98
N ARG A 132 -2.52 7.50 11.28
CA ARG A 132 -1.98 8.66 12.02
C ARG A 132 -0.74 9.25 11.36
N ASN A 133 0.18 8.39 10.91
CA ASN A 133 1.41 8.82 10.22
C ASN A 133 1.14 9.49 8.87
N ARG A 134 -0.01 9.21 8.24
CA ARG A 134 -0.48 9.90 7.04
C ARG A 134 -1.28 11.16 7.35
N GLY A 135 -1.42 11.51 8.63
CA GLY A 135 -2.04 12.75 9.11
C GLY A 135 -3.54 12.69 9.35
N TYR A 136 -4.18 11.52 9.20
CA TYR A 136 -5.63 11.37 9.42
C TYR A 136 -6.00 11.59 10.89
N ASP A 137 -7.16 12.20 11.14
CA ASP A 137 -7.68 12.41 12.49
C ASP A 137 -8.28 11.13 13.09
N GLU A 138 -8.29 11.04 14.43
CA GLU A 138 -8.70 9.82 15.14
C GLU A 138 -10.15 9.41 14.83
N ARG A 139 -11.06 10.39 14.69
CA ARG A 139 -12.47 10.11 14.39
C ARG A 139 -12.59 9.49 13.00
N TRP A 140 -11.88 10.02 12.02
CA TRP A 140 -11.84 9.45 10.68
C TRP A 140 -11.27 8.03 10.68
N ILE A 141 -10.18 7.79 11.43
CA ILE A 141 -9.54 6.48 11.55
C ILE A 141 -10.52 5.44 12.10
N GLU A 142 -11.25 5.78 13.16
CA GLU A 142 -12.25 4.88 13.74
C GLU A 142 -13.36 4.52 12.74
N GLU A 143 -13.90 5.51 12.02
CA GLU A 143 -14.93 5.26 11.01
C GLU A 143 -14.39 4.42 9.84
N ARG A 144 -13.16 4.69 9.41
CA ARG A 144 -12.50 3.92 8.34
C ARG A 144 -12.31 2.46 8.73
N MET A 145 -11.89 2.19 9.97
CA MET A 145 -11.72 0.83 10.48
C MET A 145 -13.05 0.08 10.59
N ARG A 146 -14.12 0.75 11.07
CA ARG A 146 -15.47 0.15 11.11
C ARG A 146 -15.96 -0.20 9.70
N ALA A 147 -15.76 0.70 8.74
CA ALA A 147 -16.13 0.48 7.35
C ALA A 147 -15.36 -0.70 6.71
N ASP A 148 -14.10 -0.95 7.09
CA ASP A 148 -13.36 -2.13 6.63
C ASP A 148 -13.96 -3.44 7.15
N LEU A 149 -14.37 -3.49 8.41
CA LEU A 149 -15.00 -4.68 8.98
C LEU A 149 -16.29 -5.06 8.25
N ILE A 150 -17.16 -4.08 8.03
CA ILE A 150 -18.44 -4.29 7.32
C ILE A 150 -18.20 -4.73 5.87
N ARG A 151 -17.23 -4.12 5.19
CA ARG A 151 -16.86 -4.50 3.82
C ARG A 151 -16.35 -5.94 3.72
N ASN A 152 -15.54 -6.37 4.69
CA ASN A 152 -15.01 -7.72 4.73
C ASN A 152 -16.13 -8.74 4.96
N ASP A 153 -17.07 -8.44 5.85
CA ASP A 153 -18.27 -9.26 6.06
C ASP A 153 -19.11 -9.35 4.78
N LEU A 154 -19.39 -8.21 4.13
CA LEU A 154 -20.14 -8.16 2.87
C LEU A 154 -19.46 -8.97 1.74
N THR A 155 -18.14 -8.89 1.64
CA THR A 155 -17.38 -9.65 0.64
C THR A 155 -17.46 -11.15 0.91
N THR A 156 -17.39 -11.56 2.18
CA THR A 156 -17.56 -12.96 2.60
C THR A 156 -18.96 -13.45 2.28
N GLU A 157 -19.99 -12.68 2.65
CA GLU A 157 -21.39 -13.00 2.38
C GLU A 157 -21.65 -13.18 0.87
N TRP A 158 -21.08 -12.31 0.03
CA TRP A 158 -21.17 -12.46 -1.43
C TRP A 158 -20.49 -13.73 -1.95
N GLN A 159 -19.31 -14.07 -1.43
CA GLN A 159 -18.58 -15.28 -1.83
C GLN A 159 -19.36 -16.54 -1.47
N GLU A 160 -19.84 -16.63 -0.24
CA GLU A 160 -20.61 -17.76 0.26
C GLU A 160 -21.92 -17.96 -0.50
N ARG A 161 -22.50 -16.87 -1.02
CA ARG A 161 -23.72 -16.86 -1.84
C ARG A 161 -23.48 -16.98 -3.34
N GLY A 162 -22.25 -17.29 -3.76
CA GLY A 162 -21.95 -17.65 -5.16
C GLY A 162 -21.60 -16.48 -6.09
N ALA A 163 -21.19 -15.32 -5.57
CA ALA A 163 -20.46 -14.33 -6.36
C ALA A 163 -18.95 -14.60 -6.27
N THR A 164 -18.33 -15.03 -7.37
CA THR A 164 -16.94 -15.51 -7.39
C THR A 164 -16.02 -14.71 -8.30
N GLU A 165 -16.55 -13.83 -9.15
CA GLU A 165 -15.76 -13.04 -10.08
C GLU A 165 -15.45 -11.64 -9.55
N GLY A 166 -14.22 -11.15 -9.77
CA GLY A 166 -13.81 -9.78 -9.41
C GLY A 166 -14.72 -8.70 -9.99
N THR A 167 -15.24 -8.93 -11.20
CA THR A 167 -16.20 -8.07 -11.91
C THR A 167 -17.54 -7.99 -11.17
N GLN A 168 -18.02 -9.08 -10.59
CA GLN A 168 -19.27 -9.13 -9.84
C GLN A 168 -19.16 -8.28 -8.57
N PHE A 169 -18.08 -8.41 -7.79
CA PHE A 169 -17.84 -7.57 -6.61
C PHE A 169 -17.78 -6.08 -6.95
N ALA A 170 -17.12 -5.72 -8.06
CA ALA A 170 -17.07 -4.34 -8.53
C ALA A 170 -18.47 -3.80 -8.88
N ILE A 171 -19.30 -4.59 -9.55
CA ILE A 171 -20.67 -4.20 -9.90
C ILE A 171 -21.54 -4.04 -8.65
N LEU A 172 -21.49 -4.99 -7.71
CA LEU A 172 -22.28 -4.93 -6.47
C LEU A 172 -21.88 -3.72 -5.63
N THR A 173 -20.57 -3.51 -5.46
CA THR A 173 -20.03 -2.33 -4.76
C THR A 173 -20.50 -1.03 -5.42
N ASN A 174 -20.40 -0.94 -6.76
CA ASN A 174 -20.83 0.26 -7.48
C ASN A 174 -22.35 0.45 -7.41
N THR A 175 -23.14 -0.63 -7.39
CA THR A 175 -24.61 -0.59 -7.25
C THR A 175 -25.01 0.02 -5.90
N ILE A 176 -24.42 -0.44 -4.80
CA ILE A 176 -24.66 0.13 -3.47
C ILE A 176 -24.23 1.60 -3.44
N HIS A 177 -23.05 1.89 -3.99
CA HIS A 177 -22.48 3.23 -4.00
C HIS A 177 -23.33 4.23 -4.82
N GLU A 178 -23.78 3.86 -6.02
CA GLU A 178 -24.65 4.68 -6.86
C GLU A 178 -26.01 4.89 -6.21
N GLY A 179 -26.59 3.84 -5.61
CA GLY A 179 -27.83 3.98 -4.86
C GLY A 179 -27.69 4.95 -3.68
N THR A 180 -26.54 4.90 -2.99
CA THR A 180 -26.25 5.73 -1.81
C THR A 180 -25.95 7.18 -2.19
N PHE A 181 -25.07 7.41 -3.17
CA PHE A 181 -24.51 8.72 -3.47
C PHE A 181 -25.00 9.34 -4.78
N ALA A 182 -25.82 8.65 -5.57
CA ALA A 182 -26.28 9.09 -6.88
C ALA A 182 -25.13 9.43 -7.86
N ILE A 183 -23.95 8.87 -7.61
CA ILE A 183 -22.75 8.99 -8.44
C ILE A 183 -22.03 7.63 -8.39
N SER A 184 -21.39 7.24 -9.48
CA SER A 184 -20.58 6.02 -9.53
C SER A 184 -19.30 6.15 -8.72
N VAL A 185 -18.68 5.03 -8.33
CA VAL A 185 -17.37 5.05 -7.66
C VAL A 185 -16.33 5.81 -8.51
N ALA A 186 -16.35 5.59 -9.83
CA ALA A 186 -15.47 6.29 -10.75
C ALA A 186 -15.77 7.80 -10.82
N GLY A 187 -17.05 8.17 -10.90
CA GLY A 187 -17.46 9.56 -10.89
C GLY A 187 -17.10 10.26 -9.57
N HIS A 188 -17.22 9.56 -8.46
CA HIS A 188 -16.89 10.07 -7.13
C HIS A 188 -15.37 10.29 -6.98
N LYS A 189 -14.53 9.37 -7.49
CA LYS A 189 -13.08 9.60 -7.58
C LYS A 189 -12.76 10.85 -8.39
N THR A 190 -13.36 11.01 -9.57
CA THR A 190 -13.20 12.21 -10.40
C THR A 190 -13.65 13.48 -9.65
N PHE A 191 -14.76 13.42 -8.93
CA PHE A 191 -15.30 14.55 -8.18
C PHE A 191 -14.39 15.02 -7.03
N LYS A 192 -13.59 14.10 -6.47
CA LYS A 192 -12.62 14.38 -5.39
C LYS A 192 -11.19 14.61 -5.91
N ASP A 193 -11.01 14.76 -7.22
CA ASP A 193 -9.71 14.94 -7.89
C ASP A 193 -8.72 13.80 -7.59
N LEU A 194 -9.22 12.56 -7.63
CA LEU A 194 -8.42 11.36 -7.34
C LEU A 194 -8.00 10.67 -8.63
N SER A 195 -6.74 10.24 -8.65
CA SER A 195 -6.25 9.31 -9.67
C SER A 195 -6.99 7.97 -9.59
N ARG A 196 -6.92 7.19 -10.66
CA ARG A 196 -7.58 5.87 -10.71
C ARG A 196 -7.06 4.89 -9.65
N ARG A 197 -5.78 5.04 -9.25
CA ARG A 197 -5.10 4.17 -8.28
C ARG A 197 -5.47 4.48 -6.83
N GLU A 198 -5.80 5.74 -6.52
CA GLU A 198 -6.17 6.13 -5.17
C GLU A 198 -7.47 5.45 -4.71
N ASN A 199 -7.51 5.05 -3.43
CA ASN A 199 -8.68 4.42 -2.83
C ASN A 199 -9.70 5.50 -2.45
N LEU A 200 -10.92 5.43 -3.00
CA LEU A 200 -11.94 6.44 -2.73
C LEU A 200 -12.29 6.57 -1.24
N ARG A 201 -12.36 5.46 -0.49
CA ARG A 201 -12.78 5.46 0.92
C ARG A 201 -11.77 6.15 1.82
N ASP A 202 -10.49 6.16 1.44
CA ASP A 202 -9.46 6.90 2.15
C ASP A 202 -9.62 8.43 2.00
N HIS A 203 -10.50 8.89 1.09
CA HIS A 203 -10.77 10.29 0.80
C HIS A 203 -12.25 10.66 1.01
N MET A 204 -13.05 9.75 1.59
CA MET A 204 -14.42 10.01 2.01
C MET A 204 -14.44 10.64 3.40
N SER A 205 -15.34 11.59 3.61
CA SER A 205 -15.63 12.15 4.93
C SER A 205 -16.24 11.07 5.85
N PRO A 206 -16.20 11.27 7.18
CA PRO A 206 -16.80 10.33 8.13
C PRO A 206 -18.28 10.03 7.83
N ILE A 207 -19.05 11.02 7.37
CA ILE A 207 -20.47 10.83 7.04
C ILE A 207 -20.68 10.06 5.73
N GLU A 208 -19.78 10.23 4.76
CA GLU A 208 -19.77 9.41 3.54
C GLU A 208 -19.45 7.94 3.91
N LEU A 209 -18.46 7.69 4.77
CA LEU A 209 -18.14 6.35 5.24
C LEU A 209 -19.31 5.70 6.01
N ALA A 210 -19.97 6.45 6.88
CA ALA A 210 -21.12 5.95 7.66
C ALA A 210 -22.31 5.58 6.76
N LEU A 211 -22.63 6.42 5.76
CA LEU A 211 -23.72 6.14 4.81
C LEU A 211 -23.42 4.95 3.91
N LEU A 212 -22.16 4.82 3.45
CA LEU A 212 -21.75 3.65 2.69
C LEU A 212 -21.86 2.39 3.56
N SER A 213 -21.39 2.44 4.80
CA SER A 213 -21.47 1.35 5.77
C SER A 213 -22.92 0.94 6.05
N LEU A 214 -23.85 1.90 6.13
CA LEU A 214 -25.29 1.64 6.25
C LEU A 214 -25.82 0.85 5.04
N GLY A 215 -25.44 1.26 3.82
CA GLY A 215 -25.82 0.54 2.60
C GLY A 215 -25.23 -0.88 2.56
N GLU A 216 -23.98 -1.05 2.97
CA GLU A 216 -23.31 -2.35 3.00
C GLU A 216 -23.91 -3.30 4.03
N ALA A 217 -24.12 -2.83 5.27
CA ALA A 217 -24.78 -3.61 6.31
C ALA A 217 -26.23 -3.97 5.91
N THR A 218 -26.96 -3.03 5.30
CA THR A 218 -28.31 -3.32 4.78
C THR A 218 -28.28 -4.40 3.70
N ALA A 219 -27.28 -4.41 2.82
CA ALA A 219 -27.15 -5.45 1.80
C ALA A 219 -26.93 -6.83 2.42
N ILE A 220 -26.05 -6.94 3.42
CA ILE A 220 -25.83 -8.18 4.18
C ILE A 220 -27.15 -8.71 4.75
N GLU A 221 -27.88 -7.87 5.48
CA GLU A 221 -29.14 -8.27 6.11
C GLU A 221 -30.19 -8.67 5.06
N LEU A 222 -30.28 -7.94 3.94
CA LEU A 222 -31.19 -8.32 2.85
C LEU A 222 -30.81 -9.67 2.20
N HIS A 223 -29.52 -9.93 2.01
CA HIS A 223 -29.07 -11.22 1.48
C HIS A 223 -29.47 -12.38 2.40
N ARG A 224 -29.31 -12.18 3.72
CA ARG A 224 -29.67 -13.17 4.75
C ARG A 224 -31.17 -13.39 4.83
N ASP A 225 -31.95 -12.32 4.95
CA ASP A 225 -33.41 -12.39 5.11
C ASP A 225 -34.12 -12.99 3.89
N ARG A 226 -33.59 -12.74 2.69
CA ARG A 226 -34.17 -13.22 1.43
C ARG A 226 -33.60 -14.55 0.97
N ASP A 227 -32.61 -15.07 1.70
CA ASP A 227 -31.75 -16.16 1.28
C ASP A 227 -31.29 -16.03 -0.19
N SER A 228 -30.84 -14.82 -0.55
CA SER A 228 -30.48 -14.53 -1.93
C SER A 228 -29.24 -15.33 -2.34
N GLN A 229 -29.28 -15.93 -3.52
CA GLN A 229 -28.20 -16.75 -4.08
C GLN A 229 -27.86 -16.31 -5.50
N GLY A 230 -26.57 -16.32 -5.80
CA GLY A 230 -26.03 -15.95 -7.10
C GLY A 230 -26.12 -14.46 -7.42
N PHE A 231 -25.35 -14.04 -8.42
CA PHE A 231 -25.14 -12.63 -8.73
C PHE A 231 -26.42 -11.81 -8.98
N GLY A 232 -27.43 -12.39 -9.62
CA GLY A 232 -28.67 -11.68 -9.94
C GLY A 232 -29.44 -11.23 -8.70
N GLU A 233 -29.61 -12.12 -7.74
CA GLU A 233 -30.34 -11.85 -6.50
C GLU A 233 -29.53 -10.94 -5.57
N LEU A 234 -28.22 -11.17 -5.47
CA LEU A 234 -27.31 -10.29 -4.74
C LEU A 234 -27.35 -8.87 -5.30
N LYS A 235 -27.42 -8.70 -6.62
CA LYS A 235 -27.51 -7.38 -7.25
C LYS A 235 -28.84 -6.68 -6.96
N ARG A 236 -29.95 -7.43 -6.92
CA ARG A 236 -31.26 -6.88 -6.52
C ARG A 236 -31.19 -6.30 -5.10
N ASP A 237 -30.67 -7.08 -4.17
CA ASP A 237 -30.57 -6.66 -2.76
C ASP A 237 -29.58 -5.50 -2.58
N ALA A 238 -28.46 -5.50 -3.29
CA ALA A 238 -27.51 -4.39 -3.34
C ALA A 238 -28.16 -3.09 -3.85
N THR A 239 -29.08 -3.20 -4.82
CA THR A 239 -29.86 -2.07 -5.34
C THR A 239 -30.80 -1.51 -4.27
N ASP A 240 -31.53 -2.38 -3.57
CA ASP A 240 -32.46 -2.00 -2.50
C ASP A 240 -31.72 -1.37 -1.30
N ALA A 241 -30.57 -1.94 -0.96
CA ALA A 241 -29.70 -1.46 0.11
C ALA A 241 -29.12 -0.08 -0.21
N GLY A 242 -28.58 0.10 -1.43
CA GLY A 242 -28.12 1.39 -1.92
C GLY A 242 -29.23 2.44 -1.90
N ALA A 243 -30.43 2.08 -2.38
CA ALA A 243 -31.59 2.99 -2.34
C ALA A 243 -31.98 3.39 -0.91
N THR A 244 -31.85 2.49 0.05
CA THR A 244 -32.14 2.74 1.46
C THR A 244 -31.15 3.73 2.07
N ALA A 245 -29.85 3.52 1.85
CA ALA A 245 -28.82 4.47 2.26
C ALA A 245 -28.95 5.82 1.53
N GLY A 246 -29.36 5.82 0.26
CA GLY A 246 -29.63 7.04 -0.50
C GLY A 246 -30.81 7.85 0.03
N ARG A 247 -31.87 7.19 0.55
CA ARG A 247 -32.95 7.88 1.27
C ARG A 247 -32.43 8.51 2.57
N ALA A 248 -31.64 7.78 3.36
CA ALA A 248 -31.03 8.31 4.58
C ALA A 248 -30.14 9.52 4.28
N ARG A 249 -29.31 9.45 3.23
CA ARG A 249 -28.49 10.59 2.77
C ARG A 249 -29.37 11.81 2.48
N LYS A 250 -30.46 11.66 1.72
CA LYS A 250 -31.35 12.78 1.38
C LYS A 250 -31.96 13.46 2.61
N VAL A 251 -32.36 12.69 3.62
CA VAL A 251 -32.87 13.23 4.90
C VAL A 251 -31.77 14.03 5.60
N ILE A 252 -30.57 13.47 5.69
CA ILE A 252 -29.40 14.15 6.28
C ILE A 252 -29.07 15.45 5.53
N GLU A 253 -29.06 15.43 4.20
CA GLU A 253 -28.77 16.61 3.36
C GLU A 253 -29.80 17.72 3.59
N GLN A 254 -31.07 17.34 3.76
CA GLN A 254 -32.15 18.26 4.10
C GLN A 254 -31.94 18.91 5.47
N ASP A 255 -31.60 18.11 6.49
CA ASP A 255 -31.40 18.60 7.86
C ASP A 255 -30.12 19.45 8.01
N LEU A 256 -29.06 19.10 7.29
CA LEU A 256 -27.79 19.84 7.30
C LEU A 256 -27.80 21.09 6.41
N GLY A 257 -28.75 21.20 5.48
CA GLY A 257 -28.80 22.29 4.48
C GLY A 257 -27.63 22.28 3.50
N ARG A 258 -26.90 21.17 3.37
CA ARG A 258 -25.75 21.02 2.46
C ARG A 258 -25.62 19.58 1.97
N PRO A 259 -25.01 19.35 0.79
CA PRO A 259 -24.71 18.01 0.29
C PRO A 259 -23.78 17.24 1.24
N VAL A 260 -24.00 15.93 1.31
CA VAL A 260 -23.10 14.99 2.02
C VAL A 260 -21.83 14.76 1.21
N VAL A 261 -21.99 14.57 -0.11
CA VAL A 261 -20.87 14.38 -1.03
C VAL A 261 -20.22 15.73 -1.30
N SER A 262 -18.90 15.82 -1.09
CA SER A 262 -18.13 17.04 -1.33
C SER A 262 -16.80 16.74 -2.01
N ALA A 263 -16.24 17.75 -2.67
CA ALA A 263 -14.92 17.67 -3.31
C ALA A 263 -13.77 17.57 -2.29
N GLN A 264 -14.05 17.64 -0.98
CA GLN A 264 -13.04 17.42 0.06
C GLN A 264 -12.48 16.00 -0.03
N ASN A 265 -11.17 15.87 0.10
CA ASN A 265 -10.44 14.60 0.06
C ASN A 265 -9.51 14.48 1.28
N ALA A 266 -8.67 13.44 1.34
CA ALA A 266 -7.74 13.21 2.45
C ALA A 266 -6.96 14.46 2.91
N ARG A 267 -6.60 15.38 1.99
CA ARG A 267 -5.89 16.63 2.30
C ARG A 267 -6.68 17.61 3.17
N ALA A 268 -8.01 17.47 3.20
CA ALA A 268 -8.91 18.27 4.03
C ALA A 268 -9.13 17.66 5.44
N PHE A 269 -8.86 16.36 5.59
CA PHE A 269 -8.98 15.63 6.87
C PHE A 269 -7.64 15.53 7.62
N THR A 270 -6.52 15.83 6.94
CA THR A 270 -5.24 15.97 7.60
C THR A 270 -5.21 17.23 8.45
N ARG A 271 -4.89 17.09 9.75
CA ARG A 271 -4.66 18.22 10.66
C ARG A 271 -3.70 19.23 9.98
N PRO A 272 -3.91 20.56 10.08
CA PRO A 272 -2.91 21.51 9.58
C PRO A 272 -1.55 21.17 10.23
N PRO A 273 -0.43 21.25 9.49
CA PRO A 273 0.87 20.93 10.04
C PRO A 273 1.04 21.70 11.35
N ALA A 274 1.47 21.00 12.41
CA ALA A 274 1.86 21.65 13.64
C ALA A 274 2.78 22.81 13.26
N ALA A 275 2.43 24.03 13.69
CA ALA A 275 3.21 25.22 13.40
C ALA A 275 4.68 24.90 13.69
N LEU A 276 5.55 25.12 12.70
CA LEU A 276 6.99 25.09 12.92
C LEU A 276 7.27 25.90 14.19
N PRO A 277 8.01 25.36 15.18
CA PRO A 277 8.48 26.18 16.29
C PRO A 277 9.13 27.45 15.70
N PRO A 278 8.91 28.63 16.31
CA PRO A 278 9.37 29.88 15.74
C PRO A 278 10.85 29.77 15.40
N ALA A 279 11.19 30.04 14.13
CA ALA A 279 12.55 30.03 13.66
C ALA A 279 13.39 30.93 14.58
N GLN A 280 14.43 30.36 15.17
CA GLN A 280 15.52 31.18 15.72
C GLN A 280 16.05 32.03 14.56
N PRO A 281 16.37 33.32 14.80
CA PRO A 281 16.83 34.20 13.74
C PRO A 281 18.13 33.64 13.16
N ALA A 282 18.07 33.22 11.90
CA ALA A 282 19.25 32.86 11.12
C ALA A 282 19.76 34.12 10.43
N ASP A 283 21.04 34.39 10.59
CA ASP A 283 21.79 35.33 9.75
C ASP A 283 21.68 34.89 8.28
N GLU A 284 21.34 35.84 7.40
CA GLU A 284 21.39 35.74 5.94
C GLU A 284 22.76 36.24 5.40
N PRO A 285 23.09 36.05 4.11
CA PRO A 285 22.82 34.91 3.23
C PRO A 285 24.06 34.53 2.39
N THR A 286 24.03 33.41 1.66
CA THR A 286 24.76 33.33 0.38
C THR A 286 23.95 32.59 -0.67
N ASN A 287 23.79 33.30 -1.78
CA ASN A 287 23.06 33.03 -3.00
C ASN A 287 23.67 31.87 -3.81
N SER A 288 22.85 31.04 -4.46
CA SER A 288 23.03 30.58 -5.86
C SER A 288 21.81 29.80 -6.33
N ALA A 289 21.21 30.30 -7.41
CA ALA A 289 20.13 29.70 -8.18
C ALA A 289 20.61 28.50 -9.00
N GLU A 290 19.73 27.53 -9.29
CA GLU A 290 19.52 27.04 -10.65
C GLU A 290 18.23 26.22 -10.78
N GLN A 291 17.54 26.47 -11.90
CA GLN A 291 16.38 25.74 -12.42
C GLN A 291 16.84 24.42 -13.09
N VAL A 292 15.93 23.47 -13.31
CA VAL A 292 15.57 22.94 -14.66
C VAL A 292 14.76 21.63 -14.60
N ALA A 293 13.61 21.72 -15.28
CA ALA A 293 12.88 20.77 -16.14
C ALA A 293 12.42 19.36 -15.71
N SER A 294 11.12 19.22 -15.91
CA SER A 294 10.31 18.06 -16.30
C SER A 294 10.83 17.24 -17.49
N GLY A 295 10.59 15.94 -17.44
CA GLY A 295 10.64 15.04 -18.60
C GLY A 295 10.17 13.62 -18.24
N ASP A 296 8.88 13.34 -18.47
CA ASP A 296 8.32 11.98 -18.50
C ASP A 296 8.65 11.36 -19.87
N ASP A 297 9.27 10.17 -19.87
CA ASP A 297 9.50 9.34 -21.05
C ASP A 297 8.97 7.91 -20.79
N PRO A 298 7.98 7.41 -21.55
CA PRO A 298 7.20 6.23 -21.18
C PRO A 298 7.81 4.85 -21.57
N ASP A 299 9.05 4.75 -22.06
CA ASP A 299 9.62 3.47 -22.55
C ASP A 299 11.02 3.08 -21.99
N GLY A 300 11.39 3.55 -20.79
CA GLY A 300 12.67 3.21 -20.13
C GLY A 300 12.64 1.96 -19.22
N PRO A 301 13.78 1.28 -18.98
CA PRO A 301 13.86 0.15 -18.05
C PRO A 301 13.36 0.58 -16.67
N THR A 302 12.38 -0.13 -16.11
CA THR A 302 11.63 0.29 -14.91
C THR A 302 12.50 0.21 -13.65
N GLN A 303 13.22 1.30 -13.37
CA GLN A 303 14.06 1.53 -12.20
C GLN A 303 13.20 2.04 -11.05
N LEU A 304 13.01 1.23 -9.99
CA LEU A 304 12.29 1.63 -8.78
C LEU A 304 13.13 1.27 -7.54
N PRO A 305 12.90 1.94 -6.39
CA PRO A 305 13.47 1.53 -5.10
C PRO A 305 13.06 0.09 -4.79
N LEU A 306 13.97 -0.71 -4.22
CA LEU A 306 13.82 -2.16 -4.04
C LEU A 306 12.53 -2.58 -3.29
N PHE A 307 11.94 -1.67 -2.53
CA PHE A 307 10.79 -1.91 -1.65
C PHE A 307 9.60 -0.96 -1.86
N LEU A 308 9.63 -0.11 -2.89
CA LEU A 308 8.48 0.72 -3.28
C LEU A 308 7.92 0.18 -4.59
N ASP A 309 7.00 -0.77 -4.50
CA ASP A 309 6.08 -1.00 -5.61
C ASP A 309 5.02 0.12 -5.60
N PRO A 310 4.61 0.63 -6.77
CA PRO A 310 3.45 1.49 -6.84
C PRO A 310 2.22 0.64 -6.54
N LEU A 311 1.57 0.91 -5.41
CA LEU A 311 0.18 0.51 -5.17
C LEU A 311 -0.73 1.12 -6.27
#